data_AF-A0A357JDG8-F1
#
_entry.id   AF-A0A357JDG8-F1
#
_cell.length_a   1.000
_cell.length_b   1.000
_cell.length_c   1.000
_cell.angle_alpha   90.00
_cell.angle_beta   90.00
_cell.angle_gamma   90.00
#
_symmetry.space_group_name_H-M   'P 1'
#
loop_
_entity.id
_entity.type
_entity.pdbx_description
1 polymer ?
#
loop_
_entity_poly.entity_id
_entity_poly.type
_entity_poly.pdbx_seq_one_letter_code
_entity_poly.pdbx_strand_id
1 'polypeptide(L)'
;MASFDNKKNRKTREILIFKQYTIKQFISLTLGLMFFLTGIALLIMYFIHTYAPIRSDVYKGLNNALSSFNSGTHTTIGFIGWGLICLLFGALVITLALSFASKLEEREKEKQARREMRLKALKEQENEALEDKIIASINNK
;
A
#
# COMPACT_ATOMS: atom_id res chain seq x y z
N MET A 1 2.64 45.20 -13.42
CA MET A 1 2.86 43.93 -14.15
C MET A 1 3.84 43.05 -13.36
N ALA A 2 3.36 42.32 -12.35
CA ALA A 2 4.18 41.35 -11.61
C ALA A 2 3.26 40.44 -10.78
N SER A 3 2.69 39.39 -11.38
CA SER A 3 2.00 38.36 -10.57
C SER A 3 1.86 36.97 -11.21
N PHE A 4 2.29 36.76 -12.45
CA PHE A 4 1.96 35.51 -13.16
C PHE A 4 2.97 34.36 -13.00
N ASP A 5 4.18 34.58 -12.49
CA ASP A 5 5.22 33.52 -12.49
C ASP A 5 5.26 32.61 -11.26
N ASN A 6 4.62 32.97 -10.15
CA ASN A 6 4.81 32.22 -8.89
C ASN A 6 3.87 31.02 -8.71
N LYS A 7 2.86 30.86 -9.57
CA LYS A 7 1.82 29.82 -9.42
C LYS A 7 2.18 28.49 -10.09
N LYS A 8 3.03 28.52 -11.12
CA LYS A 8 3.39 27.32 -11.91
C LYS A 8 4.44 26.45 -11.21
N ASN A 9 5.36 27.05 -10.45
CA ASN A 9 6.43 26.35 -9.74
C ASN A 9 6.00 25.60 -8.47
N ARG A 10 4.87 25.95 -7.84
CA ARG A 10 4.36 25.22 -6.65
C ARG A 10 3.68 23.89 -7.01
N LYS A 11 2.97 23.82 -8.15
CA LYS A 11 2.29 22.59 -8.57
C LYS A 11 3.25 21.45 -8.91
N THR A 12 4.43 21.75 -9.46
CA THR A 12 5.38 20.70 -9.88
C THR A 12 6.11 20.05 -8.69
N ARG A 13 6.32 20.78 -7.58
CA ARG A 13 6.96 20.23 -6.37
C ARG A 13 6.03 19.32 -5.56
N GLU A 14 4.72 19.57 -5.56
CA GLU A 14 3.77 18.72 -4.81
C GLU A 14 3.61 17.32 -5.45
N ILE A 15 3.72 17.21 -6.78
CA ILE A 15 3.54 15.92 -7.49
C ILE A 15 4.73 14.97 -7.24
N LEU A 16 5.94 15.51 -7.06
CA LEU A 16 7.15 14.71 -6.83
C LEU A 16 7.22 14.08 -5.43
N ILE A 17 6.66 14.73 -4.41
CA ILE A 17 6.70 14.25 -3.02
C ILE A 17 5.67 13.13 -2.80
N PHE A 18 4.48 13.24 -3.39
CA PHE A 18 3.46 12.18 -3.32
C PHE A 18 3.85 10.91 -4.09
N LYS A 19 4.67 11.04 -5.15
CA LYS A 19 5.14 9.90 -5.94
C LYS A 19 6.23 9.07 -5.24
N GLN A 20 7.15 9.71 -4.51
CA GLN A 20 8.23 8.97 -3.85
C GLN A 20 7.77 8.19 -2.62
N TYR A 21 6.79 8.71 -1.87
CA TYR A 21 6.32 8.04 -0.66
C TYR A 21 5.50 6.78 -0.98
N THR A 22 4.66 6.83 -2.02
CA THR A 22 3.93 5.66 -2.55
C THR A 22 4.87 4.60 -3.13
N ILE A 23 5.95 5.00 -3.83
CA ILE A 23 6.94 4.05 -4.36
C ILE A 23 7.64 3.27 -3.24
N LYS A 24 8.04 3.92 -2.15
CA LYS A 24 8.69 3.24 -1.01
C LYS A 24 7.77 2.23 -0.34
N GLN A 25 6.49 2.57 -0.18
CA GLN A 25 5.47 1.66 0.35
C GLN A 25 5.19 0.50 -0.59
N PHE A 26 5.14 0.76 -1.90
CA PHE A 26 4.96 -0.28 -2.91
C PHE A 26 6.14 -1.27 -2.93
N ILE A 27 7.37 -0.77 -2.82
CA ILE A 27 8.57 -1.61 -2.71
C ILE A 27 8.53 -2.41 -1.40
N SER A 28 8.19 -1.81 -0.26
CA SER A 28 8.13 -2.55 1.00
C SER A 28 7.02 -3.60 1.00
N LEU A 29 5.87 -3.30 0.39
CA LEU A 29 4.76 -4.24 0.24
C LEU A 29 5.15 -5.41 -0.67
N THR A 30 5.81 -5.12 -1.80
CA THR A 30 6.32 -6.14 -2.73
C THR A 30 7.35 -7.03 -2.05
N LEU A 31 8.26 -6.43 -1.27
CA LEU A 31 9.28 -7.15 -0.52
C LEU A 31 8.64 -8.03 0.59
N GLY A 32 7.68 -7.49 1.34
CA GLY A 32 6.93 -8.24 2.35
C GLY A 32 6.15 -9.42 1.75
N LEU A 33 5.54 -9.22 0.57
CA LEU A 33 4.85 -10.29 -0.17
C LEU A 33 5.81 -11.39 -0.63
N MET A 34 7.00 -11.04 -1.13
CA MET A 34 8.03 -12.01 -1.50
C MET A 34 8.44 -12.87 -0.30
N PHE A 35 8.69 -12.25 0.86
CA PHE A 35 9.02 -12.98 2.09
C PHE A 35 7.87 -13.86 2.59
N PHE A 36 6.64 -13.38 2.49
CA PHE A 36 5.44 -14.13 2.88
C PHE A 36 5.24 -15.37 2.01
N LEU A 37 5.32 -15.22 0.68
CA LEU A 37 5.24 -16.34 -0.26
C LEU A 37 6.39 -17.34 -0.06
N THR A 38 7.60 -16.84 0.21
CA THR A 38 8.76 -17.70 0.51
C THR A 38 8.55 -18.50 1.80
N GLY A 39 8.01 -17.87 2.85
CA GLY A 39 7.67 -18.55 4.10
C GLY A 39 6.63 -19.66 3.91
N ILE A 40 5.60 -19.40 3.11
CA ILE A 40 4.59 -20.41 2.74
C ILE A 40 5.22 -21.55 1.93
N ALA A 41 6.07 -21.24 0.95
CA ALA A 41 6.73 -22.26 0.14
C ALA A 41 7.62 -23.19 0.98
N LEU A 42 8.38 -22.66 1.94
CA LEU A 42 9.20 -23.44 2.86
C LEU A 42 8.35 -24.34 3.77
N LEU A 43 7.22 -23.84 4.27
CA LEU A 43 6.27 -24.63 5.06
C LEU A 43 5.65 -25.75 4.24
N ILE A 44 5.18 -25.47 3.02
CA ILE A 44 4.65 -26.48 2.11
C ILE A 44 5.71 -27.54 1.81
N MET A 45 6.95 -27.12 1.51
CA MET A 45 8.05 -28.04 1.23
C MET A 45 8.38 -28.95 2.41
N TYR A 46 8.34 -28.41 3.63
CA TYR A 46 8.47 -29.19 4.87
C TYR A 46 7.33 -30.22 5.00
N PHE A 47 6.07 -29.78 4.89
CA PHE A 47 4.91 -30.66 4.99
C PHE A 47 4.91 -31.76 3.93
N ILE A 48 5.25 -31.42 2.69
CA ILE A 48 5.36 -32.41 1.61
C ILE A 48 6.37 -33.46 2.01
N HIS A 49 7.59 -33.10 2.42
CA HIS A 49 8.58 -34.11 2.83
C HIS A 49 8.10 -34.96 4.02
N THR A 50 7.43 -34.38 5.01
CA THR A 50 6.97 -35.11 6.20
C THR A 50 5.86 -36.13 5.87
N TYR A 51 4.93 -35.78 4.98
CA TYR A 51 3.73 -36.60 4.71
C TYR A 51 3.78 -37.38 3.39
N ALA A 52 4.64 -36.97 2.45
CA ALA A 52 4.91 -37.65 1.19
C ALA A 52 6.43 -37.71 1.00
N PRO A 53 7.11 -38.84 1.23
CA PRO A 53 8.55 -38.95 1.08
C PRO A 53 8.96 -38.89 -0.40
N ILE A 54 8.81 -37.70 -0.99
CA ILE A 54 9.28 -37.39 -2.33
C ILE A 54 10.77 -37.16 -2.20
N ARG A 55 11.57 -38.15 -2.60
CA ARG A 55 13.01 -37.99 -2.83
C ARG A 55 13.21 -37.07 -4.05
N SER A 56 13.07 -35.76 -3.87
CA SER A 56 13.49 -34.80 -4.88
C SER A 56 14.89 -34.30 -4.54
N ASP A 57 15.78 -34.28 -5.53
CA ASP A 57 17.13 -33.72 -5.39
C ASP A 57 17.09 -32.22 -5.05
N VAL A 58 16.00 -31.55 -5.41
CA VAL A 58 15.70 -30.16 -5.05
C VAL A 58 15.59 -29.98 -3.54
N TYR A 59 14.91 -30.88 -2.83
CA TYR A 59 14.82 -30.82 -1.37
C TYR A 59 16.19 -31.04 -0.72
N LYS A 60 16.99 -31.98 -1.22
CA LYS A 60 18.35 -32.21 -0.70
C LYS A 60 19.25 -30.99 -0.91
N GLY A 61 19.18 -30.36 -2.08
CA GLY A 61 19.92 -29.14 -2.36
C GLY A 61 19.55 -27.99 -1.43
N LEU A 62 18.24 -27.76 -1.23
CA LEU A 62 17.73 -26.75 -0.30
C LEU A 62 18.09 -27.08 1.16
N ASN A 63 17.99 -28.35 1.58
CA ASN A 63 18.33 -28.75 2.94
C ASN A 63 19.82 -28.62 3.22
N ASN A 64 20.66 -28.93 2.24
CA ASN A 64 22.10 -28.69 2.35
C ASN A 64 22.40 -27.20 2.47
N ALA A 65 21.78 -26.35 1.63
CA ALA A 65 21.93 -24.90 1.74
C ALA A 65 21.48 -24.36 3.11
N LEU A 66 20.36 -24.85 3.63
CA LEU A 66 19.86 -24.47 4.96
C LEU A 66 20.80 -24.96 6.07
N SER A 67 21.35 -26.16 5.95
CA SER A 67 22.29 -26.72 6.92
C SER A 67 23.62 -25.95 6.94
N SER A 68 24.12 -25.53 5.77
CA SER A 68 25.30 -24.67 5.66
C SER A 68 25.03 -23.29 6.25
N PHE A 69 23.84 -22.72 6.01
CA PHE A 69 23.45 -21.45 6.60
C PHE A 69 23.37 -21.54 8.14
N ASN A 70 22.72 -22.58 8.66
CA ASN A 70 22.62 -22.83 10.10
C ASN A 70 23.97 -23.05 10.78
N SER A 71 24.94 -23.68 10.09
CA SER A 71 26.31 -23.80 10.61
C SER A 71 27.03 -22.43 10.68
N GLY A 72 26.72 -21.53 9.75
CA GLY A 72 27.30 -20.17 9.72
C GLY A 72 26.65 -19.22 10.72
N THR A 73 25.38 -19.43 11.06
CA THR A 73 24.62 -18.58 11.99
C THR A 73 24.46 -19.17 13.39
N HIS A 74 25.15 -20.28 13.71
CA HIS A 74 25.06 -21.02 14.99
C HIS A 74 23.62 -21.26 15.48
N THR A 75 22.67 -21.40 14.57
CA THR A 75 21.24 -21.48 14.88
C THR A 75 20.68 -22.78 14.33
N THR A 76 20.05 -23.58 15.18
CA THR A 76 19.43 -24.87 14.82
C THR A 76 18.00 -24.68 14.32
N ILE A 77 17.78 -23.73 13.41
CA ILE A 77 16.44 -23.40 12.93
C ILE A 77 16.20 -24.17 11.62
N GLY A 78 15.36 -25.21 11.67
CA GLY A 78 14.99 -25.99 10.49
C GLY A 78 14.07 -25.23 9.53
N PHE A 79 13.68 -25.87 8.42
CA PHE A 79 12.76 -25.32 7.41
C PHE A 79 11.48 -24.74 8.01
N ILE A 80 10.91 -25.42 9.01
CA ILE A 80 9.69 -24.97 9.69
C ILE A 80 9.92 -23.62 10.40
N GLY A 81 11.07 -23.45 11.05
CA GLY A 81 11.40 -22.25 11.82
C GLY A 81 11.71 -21.07 10.90
N TRP A 82 12.48 -21.30 9.83
CA TRP A 82 12.71 -20.27 8.80
C TRP A 82 11.43 -19.90 8.06
N GLY A 83 10.58 -20.89 7.74
CA GLY A 83 9.27 -20.66 7.16
C GLY A 83 8.39 -19.77 8.04
N LEU A 84 8.31 -20.07 9.34
CA LEU A 84 7.59 -19.26 10.33
C LEU A 84 8.16 -17.84 10.46
N ILE A 85 9.49 -17.68 10.53
CA ILE A 85 10.13 -16.36 10.65
C ILE A 85 9.84 -15.52 9.41
N CYS A 86 10.01 -16.07 8.20
CA CYS A 86 9.70 -15.37 6.96
C CYS A 86 8.21 -15.00 6.85
N LEU A 87 7.32 -15.87 7.33
CA LEU A 87 5.87 -15.62 7.31
C LEU A 87 5.50 -14.50 8.30
N LEU A 88 6.01 -14.55 9.54
CA LEU A 88 5.78 -13.50 10.54
C LEU A 88 6.36 -12.16 10.10
N PHE A 89 7.58 -12.16 9.59
CA PHE A 89 8.24 -10.95 9.13
C PHE A 89 7.53 -10.37 7.89
N GLY A 90 7.16 -11.22 6.92
CA GLY A 90 6.38 -10.83 5.76
C GLY A 90 5.02 -10.24 6.14
N ALA A 91 4.28 -10.89 7.04
CA ALA A 91 3.00 -10.42 7.53
C ALA A 91 3.10 -9.07 8.26
N LEU A 92 4.15 -8.88 9.06
CA LEU A 92 4.44 -7.62 9.76
C LEU A 92 4.71 -6.49 8.75
N VAL A 93 5.54 -6.75 7.74
CA VAL A 93 5.83 -5.75 6.69
C VAL A 93 4.57 -5.40 5.89
N ILE A 94 3.73 -6.38 5.56
CA ILE A 94 2.47 -6.16 4.84
C ILE A 94 1.50 -5.33 5.68
N THR A 95 1.33 -5.65 6.97
CA THR A 95 0.43 -4.89 7.87
C THR A 95 0.91 -3.46 8.09
N LEU A 96 2.22 -3.24 8.23
CA LEU A 96 2.78 -1.88 8.29
C LEU A 96 2.55 -1.12 6.98
N ALA A 97 2.78 -1.77 5.83
CA ALA A 97 2.53 -1.16 4.52
C ALA A 97 1.06 -0.78 4.34
N LEU A 98 0.13 -1.67 4.70
CA LEU A 98 -1.32 -1.39 4.68
C LEU A 98 -1.70 -0.25 5.63
N SER A 99 -1.15 -0.24 6.85
CA SER A 99 -1.42 0.81 7.85
C SER A 99 -1.01 2.19 7.33
N PHE A 100 0.13 2.29 6.64
CA PHE A 100 0.53 3.53 6.03
C PHE A 100 -0.27 3.89 4.77
N ALA A 101 -0.68 2.90 3.97
CA ALA A 101 -1.55 3.12 2.82
C ALA A 101 -2.94 3.64 3.24
N SER A 102 -3.54 3.04 4.28
CA SER A 102 -4.82 3.46 4.84
C SER A 102 -4.79 4.91 5.33
N LYS A 103 -3.72 5.32 6.01
CA LYS A 103 -3.57 6.71 6.48
C LYS A 103 -3.42 7.73 5.35
N LEU A 104 -2.85 7.33 4.22
CA LEU A 104 -2.80 8.18 3.01
C LEU A 104 -4.18 8.31 2.39
N GLU A 105 -4.89 7.19 2.25
CA GLU A 105 -6.22 7.15 1.67
C GLU A 105 -7.22 8.00 2.48
N GLU A 106 -7.15 7.95 3.82
CA GLU A 106 -7.94 8.82 4.70
C GLU A 106 -7.69 10.31 4.42
N ARG A 107 -6.43 10.72 4.28
CA ARG A 107 -6.07 12.13 3.97
C ARG A 107 -6.53 12.54 2.57
N GLU A 108 -6.54 11.63 1.61
CA GLU A 108 -7.04 11.91 0.26
C GLU A 108 -8.56 12.01 0.22
N LYS A 109 -9.25 11.10 0.91
CA LYS A 109 -10.72 11.15 1.08
C LYS A 109 -11.15 12.42 1.79
N GLU A 110 -10.43 12.87 2.82
CA GLU A 110 -10.74 14.13 3.50
C GLU A 110 -10.57 15.35 2.58
N LYS A 111 -9.53 15.35 1.73
CA LYS A 111 -9.32 16.41 0.72
C LYS A 111 -10.37 16.40 -0.38
N GLN A 112 -10.84 15.23 -0.81
CA GLN A 112 -11.90 15.09 -1.80
C GLN A 112 -13.25 15.53 -1.21
N ALA A 113 -13.59 15.09 0.01
CA ALA A 113 -14.80 15.51 0.71
C ALA A 113 -14.87 17.03 0.89
N ARG A 114 -13.75 17.70 1.21
CA ARG A 114 -13.68 19.18 1.26
C ARG A 114 -13.92 19.85 -0.09
N ARG A 115 -13.55 19.22 -1.21
CA ARG A 115 -13.82 19.74 -2.56
C ARG A 115 -15.28 19.55 -2.94
N GLU A 116 -15.86 18.40 -2.60
CA GLU A 116 -17.27 18.11 -2.84
C GLU A 116 -18.18 19.01 -2.01
N MET A 117 -17.84 19.30 -0.75
CA MET A 117 -18.60 20.27 0.07
C MET A 117 -18.60 21.67 -0.54
N ARG A 118 -17.48 22.13 -1.09
CA ARG A 118 -17.41 23.44 -1.79
C ARG A 118 -18.25 23.45 -3.06
N LEU A 119 -18.27 22.34 -3.79
CA LEU A 119 -19.01 22.22 -5.04
C LEU A 119 -20.52 22.10 -4.81
N LYS A 120 -20.93 21.46 -3.71
CA LYS A 120 -22.32 21.45 -3.24
C LYS A 120 -22.79 22.85 -2.83
N ALA A 121 -22.02 23.56 -2.01
CA ALA A 121 -22.37 24.92 -1.60
C ALA A 121 -22.50 25.90 -2.79
N LEU A 122 -21.66 25.75 -3.83
CA LEU A 122 -21.78 26.55 -5.05
C LEU A 122 -23.05 26.21 -5.84
N LYS A 123 -23.42 24.93 -5.95
CA LYS A 123 -24.67 24.52 -6.60
C LYS A 123 -25.91 24.99 -5.85
N GLU A 124 -25.85 25.01 -4.52
CA GLU A 124 -26.93 25.49 -3.65
C GLU A 124 -27.15 27.00 -3.86
N GLN A 125 -26.07 27.79 -3.86
CA GLN A 125 -26.14 29.23 -4.18
C GLN A 125 -26.64 29.51 -5.60
N GLU A 126 -26.26 28.69 -6.57
CA GLU A 126 -26.72 28.84 -7.95
C GLU A 126 -28.21 28.55 -8.09
N ASN A 127 -28.73 27.54 -7.37
CA ASN A 127 -30.15 27.23 -7.33
C ASN A 127 -30.96 28.34 -6.62
N GLU A 128 -30.51 28.83 -5.46
CA GLU A 128 -31.15 29.95 -4.75
C GLU A 128 -31.22 31.21 -5.64
N ALA A 129 -30.12 31.53 -6.34
CA ALA A 129 -30.08 32.65 -7.26
C ALA A 129 -30.99 32.46 -8.50
N LEU A 130 -31.29 31.22 -8.87
CA LEU A 130 -32.23 30.91 -9.95
C LEU A 130 -33.68 31.08 -9.48
N GLU A 131 -33.99 30.62 -8.27
CA GLU A 131 -35.31 30.78 -7.64
C GLU A 131 -35.67 32.25 -7.44
N ASP A 132 -34.74 33.07 -6.94
CA ASP A 132 -34.94 34.52 -6.79
C ASP A 132 -35.23 35.22 -8.12
N LYS A 133 -34.54 34.83 -9.20
CA LYS A 133 -34.79 35.37 -10.55
C LYS A 133 -36.16 34.98 -11.09
N ILE A 134 -36.61 33.75 -10.82
CA ILE A 134 -37.94 33.28 -11.24
C ILE A 134 -39.02 34.08 -10.51
N ILE A 135 -38.90 34.24 -9.19
CA ILE A 135 -39.87 35.02 -8.39
C ILE A 135 -39.91 36.49 -8.84
N ALA A 136 -38.75 37.10 -9.10
CA ALA A 136 -38.68 38.47 -9.63
C ALA A 136 -39.32 38.62 -11.01
N SER A 137 -39.24 37.59 -11.86
CA SER A 137 -39.88 37.60 -13.18
C SER A 137 -41.41 37.44 -13.13
N ILE A 138 -41.94 36.79 -12.08
CA ILE A 138 -43.38 36.60 -11.87
C ILE A 138 -44.02 37.86 -11.29
N ASN A 139 -43.36 38.56 -10.37
CA ASN A 139 -43.87 39.80 -9.76
C ASN A 139 -43.82 41.03 -10.69
N ASN A 140 -43.07 40.98 -11.80
CA ASN A 140 -42.95 42.06 -12.77
C ASN A 140 -43.95 41.95 -13.94
N LYS A 141 -44.96 41.09 -13.82
CA LYS A 141 -45.98 40.81 -14.83
C LYS A 141 -47.37 41.05 -14.26
#